data_AF-A0A3R7V8A8-F1
#
_entry.id   AF-A0A3R7V8A8-F1
#
_cell.length_a   1.000
_cell.length_b   1.000
_cell.length_c   1.000
_cell.angle_alpha   90.00
_cell.angle_beta   90.00
_cell.angle_gamma   90.00
#
_symmetry.space_group_name_H-M   'P 1'
#
loop_
_entity.id
_entity.type
_entity.pdbx_description
1 polymer ?
#
loop_
_entity_poly.entity_id
_entity_poly.type
_entity_poly.pdbx_seq_one_letter_code
_entity_poly.pdbx_strand_id
1 'polypeptide(L)'
;MNPLDDPLSHLKSLPDRAARYQWLDGLDRLDRNRVLNRLTEDDRRRYRQHTDARVKIGKRVTLASVDAARMTAAVEGKATEIKDMIQALYTVMPKLTESQRDWVERIDQAGAATTRASPFSAKQAAVIRDLYRKQFQKRR
;
A
#
# COMPACT_ATOMS: atom_id res chain seq x y z
N MET A 1 22.73 -35.25 -24.33
CA MET A 1 21.84 -34.10 -24.07
C MET A 1 20.42 -34.63 -24.01
N ASN A 2 19.78 -34.57 -22.85
CA ASN A 2 18.39 -35.01 -22.70
C ASN A 2 17.47 -33.93 -23.34
N PRO A 3 16.55 -34.27 -24.25
CA PRO A 3 15.59 -33.33 -24.82
C PRO A 3 14.58 -32.76 -23.79
N LEU A 4 14.73 -33.13 -22.51
CA LEU A 4 14.00 -32.60 -21.36
C LEU A 4 14.57 -31.26 -20.82
N ASP A 5 15.74 -30.81 -21.30
CA ASP A 5 16.45 -29.63 -20.78
C ASP A 5 16.53 -28.45 -21.76
N ASP A 6 15.51 -28.24 -22.62
CA ASP A 6 15.38 -26.97 -23.34
C ASP A 6 14.32 -26.08 -22.67
N PRO A 7 14.74 -24.99 -21.99
CA PRO A 7 13.84 -24.07 -21.30
C PRO A 7 12.73 -23.48 -22.19
N LEU A 8 12.96 -23.34 -23.50
CA LEU A 8 11.91 -22.89 -24.43
C LEU A 8 10.86 -23.95 -24.71
N SER A 9 11.29 -25.21 -24.85
CA SER A 9 10.40 -26.34 -25.07
C SER A 9 9.50 -26.54 -23.85
N HIS A 10 10.06 -26.42 -22.64
CA HIS A 10 9.28 -26.41 -21.40
C HIS A 10 8.30 -25.23 -21.36
N LEU A 11 8.75 -23.99 -21.63
CA LEU A 11 7.87 -22.82 -21.65
C LEU A 11 6.68 -22.97 -22.63
N LYS A 12 6.90 -23.58 -23.81
CA LYS A 12 5.85 -23.83 -24.80
C LYS A 12 4.86 -24.92 -24.37
N SER A 13 5.33 -25.91 -23.60
CA SER A 13 4.48 -26.99 -23.06
C SER A 13 3.50 -26.53 -21.99
N LEU A 14 3.71 -25.34 -21.40
CA LEU A 14 2.83 -24.80 -20.36
C LEU A 14 1.45 -24.40 -20.92
N PRO A 15 0.38 -24.68 -20.16
CA PRO A 15 -1.00 -24.70 -20.66
C PRO A 15 -1.52 -23.32 -21.06
N ASP A 16 -1.06 -22.28 -20.37
CA ASP A 16 -1.48 -20.92 -20.62
C ASP A 16 -0.36 -19.91 -20.31
N ARG A 17 -0.67 -18.65 -20.57
CA ARG A 17 0.25 -17.53 -20.37
C ARG A 17 0.56 -17.29 -18.89
N ALA A 18 -0.38 -17.51 -17.99
CA ALA A 18 -0.17 -17.31 -16.56
C ALA A 18 0.82 -18.36 -16.01
N ALA A 19 0.66 -19.63 -16.39
CA ALA A 19 1.60 -20.70 -16.07
C ALA A 19 3.01 -20.40 -16.61
N ARG A 20 3.12 -19.87 -17.83
CA ARG A 20 4.40 -19.41 -18.42
C ARG A 20 5.08 -18.34 -17.58
N TYR A 21 4.34 -17.35 -17.13
CA TYR A 21 4.90 -16.26 -16.33
C TYR A 21 5.25 -16.72 -14.91
N GLN A 22 4.41 -17.56 -14.29
CA GLN A 22 4.69 -18.14 -12.99
C GLN A 22 5.97 -18.96 -12.99
N TRP A 23 6.19 -19.76 -14.04
CA TRP A 23 7.41 -20.53 -14.20
C TRP A 23 8.64 -19.61 -14.40
N LEU A 24 8.55 -18.60 -15.28
CA LEU A 24 9.62 -17.62 -15.47
C LEU A 24 9.97 -16.85 -14.18
N ASP A 25 8.96 -16.56 -13.36
CA ASP A 25 9.12 -15.87 -12.08
C ASP A 25 9.83 -16.74 -11.03
N GLY A 26 9.74 -18.07 -11.15
CA GLY A 26 10.41 -19.05 -10.29
C GLY A 26 11.87 -19.35 -10.65
N LEU A 27 12.32 -18.98 -11.86
CA LEU A 27 13.71 -19.11 -12.28
C LEU A 27 14.60 -18.07 -11.60
N ASP A 28 15.88 -18.39 -11.38
CA ASP A 28 16.85 -17.36 -11.00
C ASP A 28 17.04 -16.32 -12.12
N ARG A 29 17.71 -15.22 -11.79
CA ARG A 29 17.88 -14.08 -12.71
C ARG A 29 18.63 -14.45 -13.99
N LEU A 30 19.67 -15.29 -13.92
CA LEU A 30 20.49 -15.67 -15.06
C LEU A 30 19.72 -16.59 -15.99
N ASP A 31 19.08 -17.62 -15.45
CA ASP A 31 18.29 -18.58 -16.23
C ASP A 31 17.06 -17.93 -16.86
N ARG A 32 16.37 -17.07 -16.12
CA ARG A 32 15.28 -16.25 -16.65
C ARG A 32 15.73 -15.39 -17.83
N ASN A 33 16.86 -14.69 -17.70
CA ASN A 33 17.39 -13.86 -18.79
C ASN A 33 17.79 -14.70 -20.01
N ARG A 34 18.36 -15.89 -19.79
CA ARG A 34 18.70 -16.83 -20.86
C ARG A 34 17.46 -17.27 -21.64
N VAL A 35 16.34 -17.52 -20.96
CA VAL A 35 15.05 -17.84 -21.62
C VAL A 35 14.51 -16.61 -22.36
N LEU A 36 14.41 -15.47 -21.68
CA LEU A 36 13.84 -14.25 -22.25
C LEU A 36 14.59 -13.80 -23.51
N ASN A 37 15.92 -13.89 -23.52
CA ASN A 37 16.74 -13.51 -24.68
C ASN A 37 16.49 -14.37 -25.93
N ARG A 38 15.88 -15.56 -25.77
CA ARG A 38 15.51 -16.43 -26.88
C ARG A 38 14.03 -16.30 -27.28
N LEU A 39 13.26 -15.46 -26.58
CA LEU A 39 11.88 -15.14 -26.93
C LEU A 39 11.79 -14.02 -27.96
N THR A 40 10.63 -13.92 -28.61
CA THR A 40 10.32 -12.80 -29.49
C THR A 40 10.25 -11.50 -28.69
N GLU A 41 10.47 -10.35 -29.33
CA GLU A 41 10.32 -9.05 -28.67
C GLU A 41 8.92 -8.84 -28.10
N ASP A 42 7.90 -9.35 -28.79
CA ASP A 42 6.52 -9.29 -28.36
C ASP A 42 6.29 -10.05 -27.04
N ASP A 43 6.83 -11.25 -26.92
CA ASP A 43 6.70 -12.05 -25.70
C ASP A 43 7.52 -11.46 -24.54
N ARG A 44 8.72 -10.93 -24.83
CA ARG A 44 9.52 -10.18 -23.85
C ARG A 44 8.76 -8.96 -23.35
N ARG A 45 8.15 -8.17 -24.25
CA ARG A 45 7.36 -6.98 -23.91
C ARG A 45 6.19 -7.34 -23.00
N ARG A 46 5.45 -8.41 -23.32
CA ARG A 46 4.32 -8.88 -22.50
C ARG A 46 4.76 -9.36 -21.12
N TYR A 47 5.89 -10.06 -21.02
CA TYR A 47 6.44 -10.47 -19.73
C TYR A 47 6.83 -9.26 -18.87
N ARG A 48 7.47 -8.23 -19.45
CA ARG A 48 7.77 -6.97 -18.74
C ARG A 48 6.51 -6.29 -18.20
N GLN A 49 5.44 -6.23 -19.01
CA GLN A 49 4.15 -5.68 -18.58
C GLN A 49 3.55 -6.47 -17.40
N HIS A 50 3.66 -7.80 -17.43
CA HIS A 50 3.23 -8.66 -16.32
C HIS A 50 4.04 -8.38 -15.04
N THR A 51 5.37 -8.31 -15.12
CA THR A 51 6.21 -8.01 -13.95
C THR A 51 5.91 -6.62 -13.39
N ASP A 52 5.72 -5.61 -14.24
CA ASP A 52 5.37 -4.26 -13.81
C ASP A 52 4.00 -4.22 -13.12
N ALA A 53 3.02 -4.94 -13.66
CA ALA A 53 1.70 -5.07 -13.04
C ALA A 53 1.78 -5.74 -11.67
N ARG A 54 2.55 -6.84 -11.54
CA ARG A 54 2.80 -7.50 -10.25
C ARG A 54 3.48 -6.58 -9.25
N VAL A 55 4.50 -5.83 -9.67
CA VAL A 55 5.19 -4.87 -8.80
C VAL A 55 4.22 -3.77 -8.34
N LYS A 56 3.37 -3.25 -9.23
CA LYS A 56 2.34 -2.26 -8.86
C LYS A 56 1.34 -2.84 -7.86
N ILE A 57 0.88 -4.09 -8.07
CA ILE A 57 -0.02 -4.78 -7.13
C ILE A 57 0.67 -4.99 -5.79
N GLY A 58 1.89 -5.51 -5.78
CA GLY A 58 2.69 -5.71 -4.56
C GLY A 58 2.87 -4.40 -3.79
N LYS A 59 3.24 -3.31 -4.47
CA LYS A 59 3.32 -1.97 -3.86
C LYS A 59 2.00 -1.53 -3.24
N ARG A 60 0.87 -1.75 -3.93
CA ARG A 60 -0.47 -1.44 -3.40
C ARG A 60 -0.80 -2.26 -2.15
N VAL A 61 -0.50 -3.56 -2.15
CA VAL A 61 -0.73 -4.44 -1.00
C VAL A 61 0.14 -4.02 0.19
N THR A 62 1.42 -3.70 -0.05
CA THR A 62 2.30 -3.18 1.00
C THR A 62 1.81 -1.86 1.55
N LEU A 63 1.39 -0.91 0.69
CA LEU A 63 0.82 0.37 1.12
C LEU A 63 -0.44 0.17 1.97
N ALA A 64 -1.37 -0.67 1.53
CA ALA A 64 -2.57 -0.99 2.28
C ALA A 64 -2.26 -1.65 3.64
N SER A 65 -1.24 -2.51 3.70
CA SER A 65 -0.79 -3.14 4.95
C SER A 65 -0.15 -2.13 5.90
N VAL A 66 0.64 -1.20 5.36
CA VAL A 66 1.21 -0.08 6.13
C VAL A 66 0.08 0.81 6.67
N ASP A 67 -0.92 1.15 5.85
CA ASP A 67 -2.07 1.95 6.28
C ASP A 67 -2.86 1.27 7.39
N ALA A 68 -3.07 -0.05 7.32
CA ALA A 68 -3.72 -0.82 8.38
C ALA A 68 -2.91 -0.86 9.70
N ALA A 69 -1.59 -1.03 9.60
CA ALA A 69 -0.70 -0.99 10.76
C ALA A 69 -0.68 0.40 11.41
N ARG A 70 -0.64 1.47 10.60
CA ARG A 70 -0.72 2.86 11.06
C ARG A 70 -2.04 3.12 11.76
N MET A 71 -3.16 2.64 11.20
CA MET A 71 -4.47 2.79 11.81
C MET A 71 -4.57 2.06 13.15
N THR A 72 -4.03 0.83 13.24
CA THR A 72 -3.97 0.08 14.50
C THR A 72 -3.17 0.84 15.56
N ALA A 73 -1.97 1.32 15.19
CA ALA A 73 -1.15 2.14 16.07
C ALA A 73 -1.86 3.43 16.50
N ALA A 74 -2.63 4.06 15.61
CA ALA A 74 -3.40 5.26 15.92
C ALA A 74 -4.52 4.98 16.95
N VAL A 75 -5.26 3.90 16.80
CA VAL A 75 -6.28 3.51 17.80
C VAL A 75 -5.64 3.11 19.14
N GLU A 76 -4.41 2.60 19.13
CA GLU A 76 -3.62 2.34 20.35
C GLU A 76 -3.02 3.59 21.00
N GLY A 77 -3.29 4.79 20.48
CA GLY A 77 -2.74 6.02 21.05
C GLY A 77 -1.31 6.35 20.58
N LYS A 78 -0.80 5.70 19.53
CA LYS A 78 0.59 5.86 19.03
C LYS A 78 0.71 6.62 17.69
N ALA A 79 -0.36 7.20 17.16
CA ALA A 79 -0.30 8.08 15.99
C ALA A 79 0.69 9.24 16.18
N THR A 80 1.51 9.47 15.15
CA THR A 80 2.45 10.60 15.06
C THR A 80 1.96 11.68 14.10
N GLU A 81 1.20 11.28 13.07
CA GLU A 81 0.62 12.18 12.07
C GLU A 81 -0.78 12.65 12.45
N ILE A 82 -1.11 13.90 12.10
CA ILE A 82 -2.45 14.48 12.36
C ILE A 82 -3.55 13.72 11.61
N LYS A 83 -3.28 13.25 10.39
CA LYS A 83 -4.25 12.44 9.62
C LYS A 83 -4.58 11.15 10.35
N ASP A 84 -3.57 10.45 10.86
CA ASP A 84 -3.73 9.20 11.60
C ASP A 84 -4.53 9.44 12.91
N MET A 85 -4.28 10.57 13.60
CA MET A 85 -5.05 10.97 14.78
C MET A 85 -6.53 11.26 14.46
N ILE A 86 -6.83 11.95 13.35
CA ILE A 86 -8.20 12.21 12.89
C ILE A 86 -8.91 10.89 12.57
N GLN A 87 -8.25 9.99 11.85
CA GLN A 87 -8.82 8.67 11.54
C GLN A 87 -9.13 7.87 12.80
N ALA A 88 -8.22 7.86 13.79
CA ALA A 88 -8.51 7.26 15.08
C ALA A 88 -9.70 7.93 15.79
N LEU A 89 -9.79 9.26 15.79
CA LEU A 89 -10.92 10.00 16.38
C LEU A 89 -12.26 9.63 15.73
N TYR A 90 -12.28 9.34 14.42
CA TYR A 90 -13.50 8.84 13.75
C TYR A 90 -14.03 7.53 14.37
N THR A 91 -13.14 6.65 14.87
CA THR A 91 -13.55 5.39 15.53
C THR A 91 -14.25 5.59 16.87
N VAL A 92 -14.10 6.77 17.49
CA VAL A 92 -14.69 7.12 18.78
C VAL A 92 -15.67 8.29 18.68
N MET A 93 -16.12 8.67 17.47
CA MET A 93 -17.09 9.75 17.26
C MET A 93 -18.32 9.68 18.17
N PRO A 94 -18.93 8.50 18.44
CA PRO A 94 -20.08 8.42 19.34
C PRO A 94 -19.78 8.83 20.79
N LYS A 95 -18.51 8.86 21.20
CA LYS A 95 -18.05 9.27 22.54
C LYS A 95 -17.67 10.76 22.61
N LEU A 96 -17.56 11.43 21.46
CA LEU A 96 -17.25 12.85 21.37
C LEU A 96 -18.53 13.67 21.51
N THR A 97 -18.41 14.87 22.08
CA THR A 97 -19.53 15.82 22.05
C THR A 97 -19.79 16.30 20.62
N GLU A 98 -20.98 16.82 20.35
CA GLU A 98 -21.33 17.37 19.03
C GLU A 98 -20.31 18.43 18.55
N SER A 99 -19.97 19.39 19.42
CA SER A 99 -18.94 20.38 19.10
C SER A 99 -17.57 19.76 18.77
N GLN A 100 -17.18 18.68 19.45
CA GLN A 100 -15.91 18.00 19.17
C GLN A 100 -15.95 17.27 17.83
N ARG A 101 -17.09 16.63 17.49
CA ARG A 101 -17.31 15.98 16.20
C ARG A 101 -17.21 17.00 15.05
N ASP A 102 -17.91 18.13 15.17
CA ASP A 102 -17.86 19.22 14.19
C ASP A 102 -16.43 19.73 13.97
N TRP A 103 -15.65 19.85 15.05
CA TRP A 103 -14.25 20.27 14.95
C TRP A 103 -13.39 19.25 14.20
N VAL A 104 -13.55 17.96 14.47
CA VAL A 104 -12.81 16.89 13.77
C VAL A 104 -13.16 16.90 12.28
N GLU A 105 -14.44 16.93 11.94
CA GLU A 105 -14.92 16.91 10.55
C GLU A 105 -14.47 18.15 9.77
N ARG A 106 -14.59 19.35 10.36
CA ARG A 106 -14.15 20.59 9.70
C ARG A 106 -12.64 20.63 9.46
N ILE A 107 -11.84 20.11 10.39
CA ILE A 107 -10.39 20.05 10.24
C ILE A 107 -10.02 19.03 9.15
N ASP A 108 -10.68 17.88 9.12
CA ASP A 108 -10.47 16.85 8.10
C ASP A 108 -10.79 17.37 6.70
N GLN A 109 -11.95 18.03 6.52
CA GLN A 109 -12.34 18.67 5.26
C GLN A 109 -11.33 19.75 4.82
N ALA A 110 -10.85 20.59 5.75
CA ALA A 110 -9.83 21.58 5.45
C ALA A 110 -8.50 20.94 5.02
N GLY A 111 -8.14 19.81 5.62
CA GLY A 111 -6.94 19.03 5.27
C GLY A 111 -7.06 18.27 3.94
N ALA A 112 -8.28 17.87 3.56
CA ALA A 112 -8.56 17.21 2.28
C ALA A 112 -8.58 18.21 1.10
N ALA A 113 -9.02 19.44 1.33
CA ALA A 113 -9.11 20.48 0.30
C ALA A 113 -7.76 21.09 -0.10
N THR A 114 -6.68 20.80 0.63
CA THR A 114 -5.37 21.43 0.42
C THR A 114 -4.35 20.46 -0.15
N THR A 115 -3.63 20.90 -1.18
CA THR A 115 -2.51 20.17 -1.80
C THR A 115 -1.16 20.54 -1.18
N ARG A 116 -1.15 21.38 -0.12
CA ARG A 116 0.07 21.83 0.56
C ARG A 116 0.74 20.70 1.33
N ALA A 117 2.07 20.77 1.44
CA ALA A 117 2.89 19.82 2.19
C ALA A 117 2.50 19.70 3.67
N SER A 118 2.01 20.78 4.29
CA SER A 118 1.39 20.76 5.63
C SER A 118 -0.10 21.11 5.50
N PRO A 119 -1.00 20.11 5.45
CA PRO A 119 -2.42 20.34 5.20
C PRO A 119 -3.17 20.98 6.39
N PHE A 120 -2.55 21.00 7.57
CA PHE A 120 -3.14 21.56 8.79
C PHE A 120 -2.32 22.73 9.30
N SER A 121 -3.01 23.77 9.79
CA SER A 121 -2.38 24.84 10.56
C SER A 121 -1.93 24.34 11.95
N ALA A 122 -0.99 25.05 12.56
CA ALA A 122 -0.51 24.72 13.92
C ALA A 122 -1.66 24.67 14.95
N LYS A 123 -2.64 25.57 14.83
CA LYS A 123 -3.82 25.59 15.71
C LYS A 123 -4.71 24.36 15.52
N GLN A 124 -4.99 23.98 14.27
CA GLN A 124 -5.77 22.77 13.97
C GLN A 124 -5.06 21.51 14.46
N ALA A 125 -3.75 21.42 14.21
CA ALA A 125 -2.94 20.31 14.69
C ALA A 125 -2.93 20.21 16.23
N ALA A 126 -2.88 21.34 16.95
CA ALA A 126 -2.95 21.36 18.41
C ALA A 126 -4.31 20.87 18.94
N VAL A 127 -5.42 21.28 18.31
CA VAL A 127 -6.77 20.81 18.68
C VAL A 127 -6.91 19.31 18.50
N ILE A 128 -6.50 18.76 17.34
CA ILE A 128 -6.56 17.33 17.08
C ILE A 128 -5.68 16.55 18.06
N ARG A 129 -4.44 17.00 18.31
CA ARG A 129 -3.53 16.35 19.28
C ARG A 129 -4.14 16.30 20.69
N ASP A 130 -4.78 17.38 21.13
CA ASP A 130 -5.39 17.41 22.46
C ASP A 130 -6.60 16.46 22.56
N LEU A 131 -7.49 16.47 21.57
CA LEU A 131 -8.63 15.54 21.52
C LEU A 131 -8.15 14.09 21.46
N TYR A 132 -7.21 13.80 20.58
CA TYR A 132 -6.63 12.47 20.44
C TYR A 132 -5.96 12.00 21.72
N ARG A 133 -5.16 12.84 22.38
CA ARG A 133 -4.54 12.54 23.68
C ARG A 133 -5.59 12.19 24.74
N LYS A 134 -6.67 12.97 24.82
CA LYS A 134 -7.76 12.76 25.80
C LYS A 134 -8.47 11.42 25.58
N GLN A 135 -8.66 11.00 24.33
CA GLN A 135 -9.40 9.78 23.99
C GLN A 135 -8.53 8.52 24.04
N PHE A 136 -7.28 8.59 23.56
CA PHE A 136 -6.45 7.41 23.31
C PHE A 136 -5.19 7.33 24.19
N GLN A 137 -4.68 8.44 24.72
CA GLN A 137 -3.46 8.47 25.53
C GLN A 137 -3.75 8.79 27.00
N LYS A 138 -4.82 8.20 27.57
CA LYS A 138 -5.19 8.39 28.99
C LYS A 138 -3.94 8.41 29.87
N ARG A 139 -3.86 9.42 30.76
CA ARG A 139 -2.76 9.61 31.72
C ARG A 139 -2.46 8.27 32.38
N ARG A 140 -1.31 7.69 32.05
CA ARG A 140 -0.65 6.70 32.90
C ARG A 140 -0.39 7.31 34.26
#